data_AF-A0A6N7IX90-F1
#
_entry.id   AF-A0A6N7IX90-F1
#
_cell.length_a   1.000
_cell.length_b   1.000
_cell.length_c   1.000
_cell.angle_alpha   90.00
_cell.angle_beta   90.00
_cell.angle_gamma   90.00
#
_symmetry.space_group_name_H-M   'P 1'
#
loop_
_entity.id
_entity.type
_entity.pdbx_description
1 polymer ?
#
loop_
_entity_poly.entity_id
_entity_poly.type
_entity_poly.pdbx_seq_one_letter_code
_entity_poly.pdbx_strand_id
1 'polypeptide(L)' 'MAQKVTTNLIDDLTGETIEDGTGKTVQFSFDGGHYEIDLTDDNADALREAFSDYVAAARKVTGRSGRG' A
#
# COMPACT_ATOMS: atom_id res chain seq x y z
N MET A 1 -8.76 39.15 6.10
CA MET A 1 -8.83 37.76 6.62
C MET A 1 -7.86 36.92 5.80
N ALA A 2 -7.13 35.99 6.41
CA ALA A 2 -6.20 35.10 5.71
C ALA A 2 -6.43 33.65 6.17
N GLN A 3 -6.45 32.71 5.23
CA GLN A 3 -6.65 31.28 5.47
C GLN A 3 -5.42 30.51 4.98
N LYS A 4 -4.96 29.53 5.76
CA LYS A 4 -3.93 28.57 5.36
C LYS A 4 -4.60 27.20 5.22
N VAL A 5 -4.44 26.57 4.06
CA VAL A 5 -4.85 25.19 3.80
C VAL A 5 -3.60 24.33 3.77
N THR A 6 -3.63 23.19 4.47
CA THR A 6 -2.54 22.21 4.51
C THR A 6 -3.11 20.87 4.10
N THR A 7 -2.43 20.19 3.18
CA THR A 7 -2.78 18.85 2.70
C THR A 7 -1.73 17.89 3.23
N ASN A 8 -2.17 16.81 3.88
CA ASN A 8 -1.29 15.78 4.42
C ASN A 8 -1.70 14.44 3.82
N LEU A 9 -0.72 13.58 3.57
CA LEU A 9 -0.97 12.16 3.32
C LEU A 9 -1.15 11.46 4.67
N ILE A 10 -2.09 10.51 4.75
CA ILE A 10 -2.45 9.82 6.00
C ILE A 10 -2.27 8.33 5.78
N ASP A 11 -1.73 7.64 6.79
CA ASP A 11 -1.67 6.19 6.84
C ASP A 11 -3.09 5.65 7.07
N ASP A 12 -3.60 4.87 6.11
CA ASP A 12 -4.96 4.34 6.15
C ASP A 12 -5.18 3.32 7.28
N LEU A 13 -4.10 2.69 7.77
CA LEU A 13 -4.17 1.67 8.83
C LEU A 13 -4.20 2.32 10.22
N THR A 14 -3.36 3.32 10.46
CA THR A 14 -3.23 3.94 11.80
C THR A 14 -3.91 5.30 11.92
N GLY A 15 -4.18 5.99 10.80
CA GLY A 15 -4.66 7.37 10.75
C GLY A 15 -3.58 8.40 11.04
N GLU A 16 -2.31 8.00 11.11
CA GLU A 16 -1.19 8.89 11.37
C GLU A 16 -0.80 9.67 10.11
N THR A 17 -0.27 10.89 10.29
CA THR A 17 0.26 11.65 9.15
C THR A 17 1.52 10.98 8.62
N ILE A 18 1.53 10.72 7.31
CA ILE A 18 2.74 10.31 6.60
C ILE A 18 3.57 11.57 6.33
N GLU A 19 4.84 11.54 6.75
CA GLU A 19 5.76 12.67 6.55
C GLU A 19 6.06 12.87 5.06
N ASP A 20 6.24 14.13 4.65
CA ASP A 20 6.50 14.48 3.26
C ASP A 20 7.73 13.74 2.70
N GLY A 21 7.52 12.96 1.64
CA GLY A 21 8.57 12.17 0.99
C GLY A 21 8.84 10.80 1.63
N THR A 22 8.05 10.42 2.64
CA THR A 22 8.07 9.09 3.25
C THR A 22 6.79 8.32 2.94
N GLY A 23 6.77 7.04 3.30
CA GLY A 23 5.61 6.19 3.07
C GLY A 23 5.39 5.87 1.60
N LYS A 24 4.36 5.06 1.33
CA LYS A 24 4.00 4.65 -0.02
C LYS A 24 2.60 4.08 -0.09
N THR A 25 1.99 4.28 -1.24
CA THR A 25 0.81 3.57 -1.69
C THR A 25 1.19 2.13 -2.07
N VAL A 26 0.59 1.13 -1.42
CA VAL A 26 0.81 -0.29 -1.69
C VAL A 26 -0.42 -0.88 -2.37
N GLN A 27 -0.21 -1.46 -3.55
CA GLN A 27 -1.24 -2.25 -4.24
C GLN A 27 -1.08 -3.73 -3.91
N PHE A 28 -2.19 -4.37 -3.56
CA PHE A 28 -2.22 -5.81 -3.29
C PHE A 28 -3.54 -6.41 -3.76
N SER A 29 -3.62 -7.74 -3.72
CA SER A 29 -4.83 -8.46 -4.10
C SER A 29 -5.07 -9.61 -3.15
N PHE A 30 -6.34 -9.77 -2.76
CA PHE A 30 -6.77 -10.79 -1.82
C PHE A 30 -8.16 -11.27 -2.23
N ASP A 31 -8.32 -12.60 -2.34
CA ASP A 31 -9.57 -13.25 -2.78
C ASP A 31 -10.20 -12.67 -4.06
N GLY A 32 -9.35 -12.29 -5.02
CA GLY A 32 -9.78 -11.73 -6.32
C GLY A 32 -10.17 -10.26 -6.27
N GLY A 33 -10.17 -9.62 -5.10
CA GLY A 33 -10.26 -8.18 -4.95
C GLY A 33 -8.90 -7.50 -5.18
N HIS A 34 -8.93 -6.30 -5.78
CA HIS A 34 -7.76 -5.43 -5.93
C HIS A 34 -7.90 -4.26 -4.97
N TYR A 35 -6.86 -4.03 -4.17
CA TYR A 35 -6.84 -3.04 -3.11
C TYR A 35 -5.62 -2.15 -3.25
N GLU A 36 -5.77 -0.93 -2.76
CA GLU A 36 -4.72 0.06 -2.60
C GLU A 36 -4.82 0.62 -1.18
N ILE A 37 -3.67 0.91 -0.57
CA ILE A 37 -3.59 1.44 0.79
C ILE A 37 -2.37 2.36 0.92
N ASP A 38 -2.56 3.54 1.48
CA ASP A 38 -1.47 4.48 1.81
C ASP A 38 -0.91 4.15 3.18
N LEU A 39 0.39 3.87 3.26
CA LEU A 39 1.05 3.44 4.48
C LEU A 39 2.35 4.21 4.73
N THR A 40 2.67 4.42 5.99
CA THR A 40 4.03 4.71 6.45
C THR A 40 5.01 3.63 6.00
N ASP A 41 6.31 3.95 5.96
CA ASP A 41 7.33 2.98 5.58
C ASP A 41 7.31 1.73 6.48
N ASP A 42 7.15 1.93 7.79
CA ASP A 42 7.08 0.85 8.78
C ASP A 42 5.87 -0.07 8.54
N ASN A 43 4.67 0.50 8.31
CA ASN A 43 3.48 -0.32 8.05
C ASN A 43 3.54 -0.99 6.68
N ALA A 44 4.13 -0.33 5.67
CA ALA A 44 4.33 -0.93 4.37
C ALA A 44 5.28 -2.14 4.45
N ASP A 45 6.31 -2.06 5.29
CA ASP A 45 7.24 -3.17 5.51
C ASP A 45 6.61 -4.28 6.37
N ALA A 46 5.81 -3.92 7.38
CA ALA A 46 5.01 -4.88 8.14
C ALA A 46 4.03 -5.66 7.23
N LEU A 47 3.41 -5.00 6.26
CA LEU A 47 2.57 -5.65 5.25
C LEU A 47 3.39 -6.62 4.39
N ARG A 48 4.56 -6.22 3.90
CA ARG A 48 5.43 -7.12 3.12
C ARG A 48 5.86 -8.35 3.92
N GLU A 49 6.20 -8.16 5.18
CA GLU A 49 6.59 -9.25 6.08
C GLU A 49 5.42 -10.20 6.35
N ALA A 50 4.20 -9.68 6.58
CA ALA A 50 3.03 -10.53 6.78
C ALA A 50 2.72 -11.44 5.58
N PHE A 51 3.10 -11.03 4.37
CA PHE A 51 2.94 -11.82 3.15
C PHE A 51 4.17 -12.69 2.81
N SER A 52 5.29 -12.55 3.53
CA SER A 52 6.59 -13.10 3.13
C SER A 52 6.56 -14.62 2.94
N ASP A 53 6.08 -15.35 3.93
CA ASP A 53 5.99 -16.82 3.92
C ASP A 53 5.06 -17.33 2.80
N TYR A 54 3.92 -16.67 2.60
CA TYR A 54 2.96 -17.04 1.58
C TYR A 54 3.52 -16.80 0.18
N VAL A 55 4.19 -15.66 -0.03
CA VAL A 55 4.84 -15.33 -1.32
C VAL A 55 5.98 -16.30 -1.60
N ALA A 56 6.74 -16.70 -0.58
CA ALA A 56 7.84 -17.66 -0.72
C ALA A 56 7.36 -19.07 -1.11
N ALA A 57 6.22 -19.51 -0.55
CA ALA A 57 5.63 -20.82 -0.85
C ALA A 57 4.78 -20.82 -2.13
N ALA A 58 4.26 -19.66 -2.55
CA ALA A 58 3.38 -19.54 -3.70
C ALA A 58 4.14 -19.57 -5.03
N ARG A 59 3.41 -19.90 -6.10
CA ARG A 59 3.87 -19.70 -7.48
C ARG A 59 3.33 -18.39 -8.02
N LYS A 60 4.15 -17.64 -8.76
CA LYS A 60 3.65 -16.50 -9.54
C LYS A 60 2.66 -17.00 -10.58
N VAL A 61 1.43 -16.53 -10.50
CA VAL A 61 0.45 -16.67 -11.58
C VAL A 61 0.70 -15.52 -12.54
N THR A 62 1.27 -15.83 -13.71
CA THR A 62 1.42 -14.80 -14.75
C THR A 62 0.02 -14.53 -15.32
N GLY A 63 -0.54 -13.38 -14.99
CA GLY A 63 -1.66 -12.84 -15.74
C GLY A 63 -1.17 -12.55 -17.14
N ARG A 64 -1.44 -13.43 -18.10
CA ARG A 64 -1.49 -13.02 -19.50
C ARG A 64 -2.69 -12.09 -19.60
N SER A 65 -2.51 -10.82 -19.24
CA SER A 65 -3.28 -9.75 -19.86
C SER A 65 -2.90 -9.81 -21.34
N GLY A 66 -3.64 -10.64 -22.07
CA GLY A 66 -3.66 -10.55 -23.51
C GLY A 66 -3.98 -9.10 -23.83
N ARG A 67 -3.08 -8.44 -24.55
CA ARG A 67 -3.46 -7.37 -25.47
C ARG A 67 -4.57 -7.95 -26.34
N GLY A 68 -5.80 -7.57 -26.03
CA GLY A 68 -6.92 -7.46 -26.96
C GLY A 68 -7.20 -5.98 -27.12
#